data_AF-A0A9C7QFA9-F1
#
_entry.id   AF-A0A9C7QFA9-F1
#
_cell.length_a   1.000
_cell.length_b   1.000
_cell.length_c   1.000
_cell.angle_alpha   90.00
_cell.angle_beta   90.00
_cell.angle_gamma   90.00
#
_symmetry.space_group_name_H-M   'P 1'
#
loop_
_entity.id
_entity.type
_entity.pdbx_description
1 polymer ?
#
loop_
_entity_poly.entity_id
_entity_poly.type
_entity_poly.pdbx_seq_one_letter_code
_entity_poly.pdbx_strand_id
1 'polypeptide(L)'
;MSNEEEVQHKRRVRYSGTHPRRFEEKYKELNPEKYAKDIEHIISRGATPAGMHISIMVNEILDFLNIQPGQTGLDATLGYGGHTRAMLDKLNGSGHIYALDVDPIESEKTKKRLNDLGYGDDILTVRLQNFADIDKVAADTGKKFNFVLADLGVSSMQIDNPERGFSYKVDGPLDLRMNPRKGKSGAERLQELTYAEIVGMLTENSDEPYAEQIARTIMRWRNKGTFIATTTQLRECITEALDFLPKGEKKEIIKKSCQRTFQAIRIDVNSEFEVLYSFLEKLPGILAPGGRAAILTFHSGEDRLVKRSFKELHREGVYSDVARDVIRPTPEECVKNPRSKSTKMRWAIKAE
;
A
#
# COMPACT_ATOMS: atom_id res chain seq x y z
N MET A 1 31.83 -3.02 43.16
CA MET A 1 30.42 -3.38 43.40
C MET A 1 29.66 -3.02 42.14
N SER A 2 29.51 -3.99 41.25
CA SER A 2 28.77 -3.85 39.99
C SER A 2 27.28 -4.07 40.27
N ASN A 3 26.45 -3.05 40.00
CA ASN A 3 25.01 -3.19 39.97
C ASN A 3 24.63 -4.02 38.74
N GLU A 4 24.20 -5.26 38.96
CA GLU A 4 23.46 -6.03 37.97
C GLU A 4 22.02 -5.49 37.95
N GLU A 5 21.64 -4.82 36.86
CA GLU A 5 20.24 -4.47 36.63
C GLU A 5 19.44 -5.75 36.35
N GLU A 6 18.53 -6.05 37.27
CA GLU A 6 17.57 -7.16 37.17
C GLU A 6 16.68 -6.98 35.94
N VAL A 7 16.95 -7.75 34.87
CA VAL A 7 16.10 -7.78 33.67
C VAL A 7 14.77 -8.44 34.04
N GLN A 8 13.75 -7.62 34.33
CA GLN A 8 12.42 -8.08 34.68
C GLN A 8 11.78 -8.83 33.49
N HIS A 9 11.81 -10.16 33.53
CA HIS A 9 11.25 -11.02 32.48
C HIS A 9 9.71 -10.88 32.41
N LYS A 10 9.22 -10.03 31.49
CA LYS A 10 7.78 -9.83 31.26
C LYS A 10 7.16 -11.13 30.72
N ARG A 11 6.20 -11.69 31.47
CA ARG A 11 5.52 -12.95 31.14
C ARG A 11 4.75 -12.83 29.81
N ARG A 12 4.91 -13.79 28.90
CA ARG A 12 4.23 -13.79 27.58
C ARG A 12 2.71 -13.77 27.77
N VAL A 13 2.02 -12.89 27.04
CA VAL A 13 0.54 -12.82 27.03
C VAL A 13 0.01 -14.12 26.42
N ARG A 14 -0.84 -14.84 27.15
CA ARG A 14 -1.54 -16.05 26.67
C ARG A 14 -2.91 -15.62 26.12
N TYR A 15 -3.23 -15.97 24.87
CA TYR A 15 -4.55 -15.74 24.28
C TYR A 15 -5.52 -16.87 24.67
N SER A 16 -6.82 -16.57 24.69
CA SER A 16 -7.86 -17.58 24.98
C SER A 16 -8.05 -18.48 23.76
N GLY A 17 -7.57 -19.72 23.83
CA GLY A 17 -7.72 -20.75 22.80
C GLY A 17 -6.40 -21.16 22.15
N THR A 18 -6.47 -21.93 21.06
CA THR A 18 -5.29 -22.48 20.36
C THR A 18 -4.62 -21.48 19.41
N HIS A 19 -5.29 -20.39 19.04
CA HIS A 19 -4.81 -19.40 18.07
C HIS A 19 -5.24 -17.97 18.50
N PRO A 20 -4.39 -16.94 18.30
CA PRO A 20 -4.74 -15.54 18.61
C PRO A 20 -5.86 -15.04 17.70
N ARG A 21 -6.86 -14.36 18.29
CA ARG A 21 -8.06 -13.89 17.55
C ARG A 21 -8.03 -12.38 17.28
N ARG A 22 -7.40 -11.60 18.16
CA ARG A 22 -7.26 -10.15 18.04
C ARG A 22 -5.88 -9.76 17.52
N PHE A 23 -5.75 -8.61 16.87
CA PHE A 23 -4.47 -8.13 16.34
C PHE A 23 -3.43 -7.97 17.45
N GLU A 24 -3.79 -7.38 18.59
CA GLU A 24 -2.86 -7.21 19.73
C GLU A 24 -2.33 -8.54 20.30
N GLU A 25 -3.09 -9.63 20.15
CA GLU A 25 -2.72 -10.97 20.64
C GLU A 25 -1.70 -11.67 19.74
N LYS A 26 -1.51 -11.19 18.50
CA LYS A 26 -0.64 -11.80 17.49
C LYS A 26 0.82 -11.38 17.63
N TYR A 27 1.33 -11.26 18.86
CA TYR A 27 2.69 -10.77 19.15
C TYR A 27 3.81 -11.50 18.42
N LYS A 28 3.60 -12.77 18.04
CA LYS A 28 4.55 -13.55 17.21
C LYS A 28 4.57 -13.08 15.75
N GLU A 29 3.39 -12.88 15.18
CA GLU A 29 3.20 -12.40 13.81
C GLU A 29 3.68 -10.93 13.69
N LEU A 30 3.48 -10.14 14.74
CA LEU A 30 3.93 -8.74 14.86
C LEU A 30 5.44 -8.57 15.09
N ASN A 31 6.17 -9.63 15.41
CA ASN A 31 7.62 -9.61 15.64
C ASN A 31 8.31 -10.75 14.87
N PRO A 32 8.22 -10.77 13.53
CA PRO A 32 8.57 -11.94 12.72
C PRO A 32 10.05 -12.32 12.85
N GLU A 33 10.95 -11.34 13.05
CA GLU A 33 12.38 -11.57 13.25
C GLU A 33 12.68 -12.36 14.53
N LYS A 34 11.88 -12.19 15.58
CA LYS A 34 12.03 -12.89 16.86
C LYS A 34 11.41 -14.30 16.84
N TYR A 35 10.50 -14.57 15.90
CA TYR A 35 9.70 -15.79 15.86
C TYR A 35 9.71 -16.47 14.48
N ALA A 36 10.85 -16.47 13.78
CA ALA A 36 10.99 -16.97 12.41
C ALA A 36 10.40 -18.38 12.15
N LYS A 37 10.58 -19.32 13.08
CA LYS A 37 10.01 -20.69 12.95
C LYS A 37 8.48 -20.73 13.03
N ASP A 38 7.88 -19.88 13.85
CA ASP A 38 6.41 -19.78 13.94
C ASP A 38 5.83 -19.13 12.67
N ILE A 39 6.57 -18.18 12.09
CA ILE A 39 6.23 -17.52 10.82
C ILE A 39 6.28 -18.50 9.64
N GLU A 40 7.36 -19.28 9.52
CA GLU A 40 7.50 -20.30 8.47
C GLU A 40 6.32 -21.29 8.49
N HIS A 41 5.88 -21.69 9.69
CA HIS A 41 4.74 -22.57 9.86
C HIS A 41 3.42 -21.93 9.38
N ILE A 42 3.20 -20.64 9.64
CA ILE A 42 2.01 -19.91 9.18
C ILE A 42 2.02 -19.75 7.64
N ILE A 43 3.18 -19.39 7.07
CA ILE A 43 3.37 -19.26 5.62
C ILE A 43 3.17 -20.61 4.92
N SER A 44 3.67 -21.71 5.49
CA SER A 44 3.51 -23.07 4.93
C SER A 44 2.05 -23.51 4.79
N ARG A 45 1.14 -22.90 5.57
CA ARG A 45 -0.31 -23.14 5.50
C ARG A 45 -1.04 -22.21 4.52
N GLY A 46 -0.31 -21.38 3.76
CA GLY A 46 -0.88 -20.44 2.80
C GLY A 46 -1.52 -19.20 3.44
N ALA A 47 -1.17 -18.87 4.68
CA ALA A 47 -1.62 -17.66 5.36
C ALA A 47 -0.49 -16.64 5.45
N THR A 48 -0.80 -15.37 5.21
CA THR A 48 0.14 -14.26 5.49
C THR A 48 0.02 -13.88 6.97
N PRO A 49 1.10 -14.00 7.78
CA PRO A 49 1.07 -13.59 9.19
C PRO A 49 0.70 -12.11 9.33
N ALA A 50 -0.13 -11.75 10.31
CA ALA A 50 -0.47 -10.36 10.57
C ALA A 50 0.76 -9.58 11.03
N GLY A 51 1.05 -8.44 10.41
CA GLY A 51 2.29 -7.73 10.69
C GLY A 51 3.48 -8.19 9.84
N MET A 52 3.27 -9.09 8.88
CA MET A 52 4.22 -9.39 7.81
C MET A 52 3.68 -8.98 6.46
N HIS A 53 4.56 -8.38 5.66
CA HIS A 53 4.33 -8.12 4.25
C HIS A 53 5.24 -9.04 3.43
N ILE A 54 4.65 -9.95 2.66
CA ILE A 54 5.37 -10.70 1.63
C ILE A 54 5.32 -9.83 0.38
N SER A 55 6.47 -9.28 -0.01
CA SER A 55 6.59 -8.49 -1.23
C SER A 55 6.13 -9.28 -2.44
N ILE A 56 5.38 -8.61 -3.31
CA ILE A 56 4.72 -9.22 -4.47
C ILE A 56 5.62 -9.06 -5.70
N MET A 57 5.69 -10.08 -6.56
CA MET A 57 6.41 -10.07 -7.83
C MET A 57 7.89 -9.66 -7.72
N VAL A 58 8.57 -10.05 -6.64
CA VAL A 58 9.96 -9.65 -6.35
C VAL A 58 10.89 -10.06 -7.49
N ASN A 59 10.79 -11.30 -7.98
CA ASN A 59 11.68 -11.79 -9.02
C ASN A 59 11.45 -11.06 -10.34
N GLU A 60 10.19 -10.88 -10.73
CA GLU A 60 9.81 -10.16 -11.95
C GLU A 60 10.30 -8.70 -11.92
N ILE A 61 10.23 -8.04 -10.75
CA ILE A 61 10.77 -6.70 -10.55
C ILE A 61 12.28 -6.70 -10.72
N LEU A 62 13.01 -7.59 -10.04
CA LEU A 62 14.47 -7.62 -10.09
C LEU A 62 14.99 -7.97 -11.48
N ASP A 63 14.35 -8.93 -12.15
CA ASP A 63 14.69 -9.35 -13.50
C ASP A 63 14.50 -8.20 -14.49
N PHE A 64 13.40 -7.44 -14.35
CA PHE A 64 13.16 -6.28 -15.21
C PHE A 64 14.11 -5.11 -14.89
N LEU A 65 14.22 -4.70 -13.62
CA LEU A 65 15.03 -3.55 -13.21
C LEU A 65 16.52 -3.79 -13.49
N ASN A 66 16.96 -5.05 -13.55
CA ASN A 66 18.32 -5.45 -13.93
C ASN A 66 19.40 -4.65 -13.16
N ILE A 67 19.19 -4.53 -11.85
CA ILE A 67 19.99 -3.69 -10.96
C ILE A 67 21.44 -4.15 -10.96
N GLN A 68 22.36 -3.21 -11.13
CA GLN A 68 23.81 -3.42 -11.11
C GLN A 68 24.46 -2.71 -9.93
N PRO A 69 25.56 -3.26 -9.37
CA PRO A 69 26.36 -2.55 -8.38
C PRO A 69 26.80 -1.15 -8.88
N GLY A 70 26.79 -0.18 -7.99
CA GLY A 70 27.12 1.23 -8.24
C GLY A 70 25.95 2.09 -8.74
N GLN A 71 24.81 1.49 -9.06
CA GLN A 71 23.63 2.23 -9.51
C GLN A 71 22.94 2.99 -8.39
N THR A 72 22.26 4.07 -8.75
CA THR A 72 21.38 4.82 -7.85
C THR A 72 19.92 4.50 -8.17
N GLY A 73 19.17 4.09 -7.16
CA GLY A 73 17.77 3.67 -7.29
C GLY A 73 16.81 4.49 -6.44
N LEU A 74 15.53 4.39 -6.79
CA LEU A 74 14.42 4.96 -6.03
C LEU A 74 13.36 3.90 -5.76
N ASP A 75 13.02 3.68 -4.50
CA ASP A 75 11.81 3.00 -4.07
C ASP A 75 10.79 4.06 -3.66
N ALA A 76 9.75 4.27 -4.47
CA ALA A 76 8.74 5.30 -4.24
C ALA A 76 7.76 4.94 -3.11
N THR A 77 7.78 3.69 -2.62
CA THR A 77 6.78 3.14 -1.71
C THR A 77 7.44 2.11 -0.78
N LEU A 78 8.33 2.57 0.09
CA LEU A 78 9.14 1.75 1.00
C LEU A 78 8.29 0.68 1.72
N GLY A 79 7.17 1.06 2.33
CA GLY A 79 6.28 0.16 3.03
C GLY A 79 7.02 -0.67 4.09
N TYR A 80 6.98 -1.99 3.96
CA TYR A 80 7.72 -2.91 4.84
C TYR A 80 9.20 -3.08 4.43
N GLY A 81 9.63 -2.56 3.28
CA GLY A 81 11.02 -2.61 2.82
C GLY A 81 11.45 -3.96 2.26
N GLY A 82 10.51 -4.85 1.94
CA GLY A 82 10.83 -6.15 1.34
C GLY A 82 11.43 -6.01 -0.07
N HIS A 83 10.84 -5.15 -0.91
CA HIS A 83 11.41 -4.85 -2.22
C HIS A 83 12.70 -4.05 -2.10
N THR A 84 12.75 -3.03 -1.25
CA THR A 84 13.97 -2.26 -0.98
C THR A 84 15.12 -3.16 -0.60
N ARG A 85 14.92 -4.10 0.32
CA ARG A 85 15.93 -5.09 0.72
C ARG A 85 16.39 -5.93 -0.48
N ALA A 86 15.46 -6.46 -1.25
CA ALA A 86 15.80 -7.30 -2.41
C ALA A 86 16.58 -6.51 -3.48
N MET A 87 16.30 -5.22 -3.64
CA MET A 87 17.06 -4.32 -4.52
C MET A 87 18.44 -3.97 -3.94
N LEU A 88 18.54 -3.74 -2.63
CA LEU A 88 19.82 -3.53 -1.93
C LEU A 88 20.75 -4.74 -2.07
N ASP A 89 20.21 -5.96 -2.02
CA ASP A 89 20.97 -7.19 -2.24
C ASP A 89 21.61 -7.22 -3.63
N LYS A 90 20.98 -6.64 -4.65
CA LYS A 90 21.56 -6.56 -6.01
C LYS A 90 22.66 -5.50 -6.15
N LEU A 91 22.65 -4.48 -5.28
CA LEU A 91 23.70 -3.46 -5.26
C LEU A 91 25.04 -3.98 -4.70
N ASN A 92 25.05 -5.11 -3.97
CA ASN A 92 26.25 -5.71 -3.39
C ASN A 92 27.15 -4.70 -2.64
N GLY A 93 26.54 -3.83 -1.84
CA GLY A 93 27.27 -2.83 -1.05
C GLY A 93 27.74 -1.60 -1.84
N SER A 94 27.44 -1.50 -3.14
CA SER A 94 27.86 -0.39 -4.00
C SER A 94 26.66 0.25 -4.69
N GLY A 95 26.55 1.58 -4.62
CA GLY A 95 25.40 2.31 -5.12
C GLY A 95 24.59 2.92 -3.98
N HIS A 96 23.35 3.31 -4.26
CA HIS A 96 22.49 3.91 -3.23
C HIS A 96 21.01 3.79 -3.60
N ILE A 97 20.15 3.52 -2.62
CA ILE A 97 18.69 3.58 -2.80
C ILE A 97 18.12 4.74 -1.98
N TYR A 98 17.28 5.55 -2.61
CA TYR A 98 16.40 6.48 -1.92
C TYR A 98 15.03 5.81 -1.78
N ALA A 99 14.49 5.75 -0.58
CA ALA A 99 13.21 5.12 -0.32
C ALA A 99 12.22 6.13 0.29
N LEU A 100 11.03 6.22 -0.30
CA LEU A 100 10.00 7.18 0.07
C LEU A 100 8.80 6.47 0.68
N ASP A 101 8.16 7.12 1.64
CA ASP A 101 6.88 6.69 2.17
C ASP A 101 6.17 7.89 2.80
N VAL A 102 4.86 7.82 2.90
CA VAL A 102 4.03 8.85 3.53
C VAL A 102 3.66 8.50 4.96
N ASP A 103 3.79 7.24 5.37
CA ASP A 103 3.38 6.72 6.66
C ASP A 103 4.51 6.89 7.70
N PRO A 104 4.40 7.85 8.63
CA PRO A 104 5.45 8.10 9.62
C PRO A 104 5.64 6.95 10.62
N ILE A 105 4.65 6.07 10.78
CA ILE A 105 4.69 5.00 11.77
C ILE A 105 5.45 3.81 11.18
N GLU A 106 5.11 3.40 9.96
CA GLU A 106 5.72 2.22 9.34
C GLU A 106 7.11 2.54 8.77
N SER A 107 7.33 3.77 8.26
CA SER A 107 8.65 4.21 7.78
C SER A 107 9.75 4.10 8.83
N GLU A 108 9.45 4.55 10.07
CA GLU A 108 10.42 4.55 11.16
C GLU A 108 10.81 3.12 11.56
N LYS A 109 9.81 2.23 11.64
CA LYS A 109 10.02 0.80 11.92
C LYS A 109 10.82 0.11 10.80
N THR A 110 10.47 0.38 9.55
CA THR A 110 11.17 -0.19 8.39
C THR A 110 12.60 0.31 8.28
N LYS A 111 12.84 1.62 8.50
CA LYS A 111 14.21 2.17 8.54
C LYS A 111 15.05 1.46 9.60
N LYS A 112 14.52 1.33 10.83
CA LYS A 112 15.23 0.63 11.91
C LYS A 112 15.54 -0.82 11.53
N ARG A 113 14.58 -1.56 10.99
CA ARG A 113 14.77 -2.94 10.54
C ARG A 113 15.87 -3.07 9.48
N LEU A 114 15.86 -2.21 8.46
CA LEU A 114 16.88 -2.25 7.41
C LEU A 114 18.27 -1.88 7.95
N ASN A 115 18.35 -0.93 8.90
CA ASN A 115 19.59 -0.60 9.59
C ASN A 115 20.13 -1.76 10.43
N ASP A 116 19.28 -2.45 11.18
CA ASP A 116 19.63 -3.63 11.99
C ASP A 116 20.14 -4.80 11.11
N LEU A 117 19.79 -4.81 9.81
CA LEU A 117 20.29 -5.77 8.80
C LEU A 117 21.60 -5.33 8.14
N GLY A 118 22.15 -4.16 8.50
CA GLY A 118 23.42 -3.64 7.98
C GLY A 118 23.27 -2.66 6.81
N TYR A 119 22.05 -2.27 6.42
CA TYR A 119 21.85 -1.23 5.40
C TYR A 119 21.80 0.15 6.08
N GLY A 120 22.95 0.77 6.22
CA GLY A 120 23.12 2.09 6.81
C GLY A 120 22.78 3.24 5.86
N ASP A 121 22.96 4.46 6.35
CA ASP A 121 22.73 5.69 5.57
C ASP A 121 23.75 5.86 4.41
N ASP A 122 24.77 5.00 4.32
CA ASP A 122 25.73 4.94 3.21
C ASP A 122 25.13 4.35 1.92
N ILE A 123 24.22 3.38 2.06
CA ILE A 123 23.57 2.68 0.93
C ILE A 123 22.07 2.93 0.82
N LEU A 124 21.42 3.42 1.88
CA LEU A 124 19.97 3.64 1.93
C LEU A 124 19.62 4.97 2.59
N THR A 125 18.90 5.83 1.88
CA THR A 125 18.26 7.03 2.45
C THR A 125 16.74 6.86 2.49
N VAL A 126 16.15 6.78 3.68
CA VAL A 126 14.68 6.79 3.87
C VAL A 126 14.18 8.21 4.09
N ARG A 127 13.17 8.64 3.31
CA ARG A 127 12.53 9.96 3.44
C ARG A 127 11.03 9.82 3.65
N LEU A 128 10.50 10.53 4.65
CA LEU A 128 9.06 10.68 4.84
C LEU A 128 8.52 11.72 3.84
N GLN A 129 8.20 11.28 2.64
CA GLN A 129 7.86 12.13 1.50
C GLN A 129 6.89 11.40 0.58
N ASN A 130 5.95 12.16 0.00
CA ASN A 130 5.03 11.61 -0.98
C ASN A 130 5.76 11.43 -2.32
N PHE A 131 5.53 10.31 -3.00
CA PHE A 131 6.15 10.06 -4.29
C PHE A 131 5.62 10.97 -5.43
N ALA A 132 4.58 11.77 -5.20
CA ALA A 132 4.27 12.92 -6.06
C ALA A 132 5.43 13.94 -6.14
N ASP A 133 6.35 13.93 -5.17
CA ASP A 133 7.47 14.88 -5.06
C ASP A 133 8.83 14.25 -5.45
N ILE A 134 8.84 13.22 -6.29
CA ILE A 134 10.08 12.53 -6.72
C ILE A 134 11.08 13.44 -7.46
N ASP A 135 10.59 14.48 -8.12
CA ASP A 135 11.39 15.52 -8.77
C ASP A 135 12.26 16.28 -7.75
N LYS A 136 11.71 16.56 -6.57
CA LYS A 136 12.46 17.19 -5.47
C LYS A 136 13.54 16.26 -4.94
N VAL A 137 13.26 14.95 -4.85
CA VAL A 137 14.26 13.96 -4.43
C VAL A 137 15.41 13.90 -5.44
N ALA A 138 15.13 13.86 -6.74
CA ALA A 138 16.16 13.91 -7.77
C ALA A 138 16.98 15.21 -7.70
N ALA A 139 16.31 16.35 -7.50
CA ALA A 139 16.98 17.65 -7.37
C ALA A 139 17.91 17.71 -6.16
N ASP A 140 17.45 17.28 -4.98
CA ASP A 140 18.24 17.29 -3.73
C ASP A 140 19.49 16.39 -3.83
N THR A 141 19.39 15.29 -4.58
CA THR A 141 20.49 14.34 -4.73
C THR A 141 21.47 14.74 -5.83
N GLY A 142 21.06 15.66 -6.73
CA GLY A 142 21.80 16.01 -7.93
C GLY A 142 21.99 14.85 -8.90
N LYS A 143 21.22 13.77 -8.74
CA LYS A 143 21.36 12.52 -9.50
C LYS A 143 20.04 12.15 -10.17
N LYS A 144 20.18 11.48 -11.32
CA LYS A 144 19.09 10.73 -11.94
C LYS A 144 19.15 9.27 -11.49
N PHE A 145 18.02 8.59 -11.53
CA PHE A 145 17.89 7.21 -11.08
C PHE A 145 18.06 6.22 -12.22
N ASN A 146 18.86 5.18 -11.99
CA ASN A 146 19.03 4.06 -12.91
C ASN A 146 17.84 3.10 -12.83
N PHE A 147 17.20 3.00 -11.67
CA PHE A 147 16.00 2.20 -11.48
C PHE A 147 15.01 2.87 -10.52
N VAL A 148 13.71 2.70 -10.79
CA VAL A 148 12.61 3.22 -9.96
C VAL A 148 11.58 2.10 -9.76
N LEU A 149 11.16 1.88 -8.52
CA LEU A 149 10.04 1.01 -8.16
C LEU A 149 8.92 1.85 -7.54
N ALA A 150 7.66 1.56 -7.88
CA ALA A 150 6.49 2.02 -7.13
C ALA A 150 5.49 0.86 -6.95
N ASP A 151 5.27 0.43 -5.72
CA ASP A 151 4.28 -0.55 -5.28
C ASP A 151 3.05 0.17 -4.71
N LEU A 152 2.07 0.45 -5.58
CA LEU A 152 0.96 1.33 -5.23
C LEU A 152 -0.02 0.71 -4.23
N GLY A 153 -0.78 1.57 -3.55
CA GLY A 153 -1.82 1.14 -2.62
C GLY A 153 -1.35 1.08 -1.17
N VAL A 154 -1.95 0.19 -0.39
CA VAL A 154 -1.80 0.15 1.07
C VAL A 154 -0.97 -1.04 1.51
N SER A 155 -0.15 -0.82 2.53
CA SER A 155 0.66 -1.88 3.10
C SER A 155 -0.20 -2.87 3.91
N SER A 156 0.31 -4.09 4.02
CA SER A 156 -0.27 -5.11 4.89
C SER A 156 -0.40 -4.63 6.34
N MET A 157 0.60 -3.88 6.82
CA MET A 157 0.63 -3.30 8.16
C MET A 157 -0.54 -2.35 8.41
N GLN A 158 -0.89 -1.55 7.41
CA GLN A 158 -2.02 -0.62 7.46
C GLN A 158 -3.37 -1.35 7.46
N ILE A 159 -3.52 -2.40 6.65
CA ILE A 159 -4.76 -3.20 6.61
C ILE A 159 -4.95 -4.00 7.91
N ASP A 160 -3.88 -4.58 8.44
CA ASP A 160 -3.96 -5.51 9.55
C ASP A 160 -4.16 -4.80 10.90
N ASN A 161 -3.72 -3.54 11.04
CA ASN A 161 -3.95 -2.73 12.24
C ASN A 161 -5.36 -2.09 12.22
N PRO A 162 -6.29 -2.51 13.09
CA PRO A 162 -7.65 -1.97 13.13
C PRO A 162 -7.70 -0.46 13.44
N GLU A 163 -6.73 0.06 14.19
CA GLU A 163 -6.64 1.50 14.53
C GLU A 163 -6.45 2.39 13.30
N ARG A 164 -6.05 1.80 12.16
CA ARG A 164 -5.86 2.53 10.90
C ARG A 164 -7.14 2.60 10.05
N GLY A 165 -8.15 1.78 10.35
CA GLY A 165 -9.45 1.88 9.70
C GLY A 165 -9.54 1.34 8.26
N PHE A 166 -8.50 0.68 7.71
CA PHE A 166 -8.48 0.19 6.33
C PHE A 166 -9.33 -1.06 6.06
N SER A 167 -9.91 -1.66 7.10
CA SER A 167 -10.67 -2.91 7.00
C SER A 167 -12.06 -2.76 7.60
N TYR A 168 -13.09 -3.23 6.87
CA TYR A 168 -14.47 -3.36 7.36
C TYR A 168 -14.73 -4.68 8.13
N LYS A 169 -13.70 -5.54 8.22
CA LYS A 169 -13.82 -6.86 8.87
C LYS A 169 -13.66 -6.78 10.38
N VAL A 170 -12.84 -5.86 10.85
CA VAL A 170 -12.57 -5.60 12.26
C VAL A 170 -12.93 -4.15 12.52
N ASP A 171 -13.62 -3.90 13.63
CA ASP A 171 -14.03 -2.54 13.97
C ASP A 171 -12.83 -1.68 14.34
N GLY A 172 -12.92 -0.39 13.99
CA GLY A 172 -11.89 0.61 14.22
C GLY A 172 -12.38 1.99 13.79
N PRO A 173 -11.61 3.05 14.05
CA PRO A 173 -11.95 4.38 13.56
C PRO A 173 -12.00 4.37 12.02
N LEU A 174 -12.93 5.11 11.42
CA LEU A 174 -12.96 5.32 9.98
C LEU A 174 -11.89 6.37 9.59
N ASP A 175 -10.62 6.00 9.71
CA ASP A 175 -9.48 6.88 9.44
C ASP A 175 -9.06 6.86 7.97
N LEU A 176 -8.60 5.72 7.45
CA LEU A 176 -8.19 5.52 6.05
C LEU A 176 -7.02 6.38 5.56
N ARG A 177 -6.41 7.24 6.39
CA ARG A 177 -5.20 7.98 6.00
C ARG A 177 -3.98 7.08 6.03
N MET A 178 -3.20 7.13 4.96
CA MET A 178 -1.85 6.56 4.91
C MET A 178 -0.90 7.32 5.84
N ASN A 179 -1.07 8.65 5.95
CA ASN A 179 -0.41 9.48 6.95
C ASN A 179 -1.42 9.97 8.01
N PRO A 180 -1.50 9.34 9.20
CA PRO A 180 -2.48 9.71 10.22
C PRO A 180 -2.21 11.07 10.87
N ARG A 181 -1.06 11.71 10.59
CA ARG A 181 -0.68 13.02 11.19
C ARG A 181 -1.12 14.23 10.35
N LYS A 182 -1.69 14.01 9.16
CA LYS A 182 -2.05 15.10 8.22
C LYS A 182 -3.37 14.81 7.53
N GLY A 183 -4.07 15.86 7.11
CA GLY A 183 -5.33 15.74 6.38
C GLY A 183 -6.50 15.26 7.25
N LYS A 184 -7.64 15.03 6.60
CA LYS A 184 -8.90 14.62 7.24
C LYS A 184 -9.05 13.10 7.18
N SER A 185 -9.51 12.50 8.27
CA SER A 185 -9.92 11.10 8.31
C SER A 185 -11.10 10.84 7.36
N GLY A 186 -11.35 9.58 7.02
CA GLY A 186 -12.51 9.16 6.23
C GLY A 186 -13.84 9.56 6.87
N ALA A 187 -13.92 9.50 8.22
CA ALA A 187 -15.09 9.96 8.97
C ALA A 187 -15.33 11.46 8.79
N GLU A 188 -14.29 12.28 8.99
CA GLU A 188 -14.37 13.74 8.81
C GLU A 188 -14.67 14.09 7.35
N ARG A 189 -14.06 13.39 6.41
CA ARG A 189 -14.26 13.62 4.98
C ARG A 189 -15.70 13.34 4.56
N LEU A 190 -16.26 12.19 4.94
CA LEU A 190 -17.66 11.85 4.66
C LEU A 190 -18.65 12.87 5.26
N GLN A 191 -18.31 13.49 6.39
CA GLN A 191 -19.14 14.49 7.03
C GLN A 191 -19.22 15.81 6.25
N GLU A 192 -18.23 16.11 5.42
CA GLU A 192 -18.16 17.37 4.67
C GLU A 192 -18.80 17.24 3.29
N LEU A 193 -18.64 16.09 2.64
CA LEU A 193 -19.11 15.87 1.28
C LEU A 193 -20.63 16.06 1.17
N THR A 194 -21.04 16.68 0.07
CA THR A 194 -22.43 16.74 -0.38
C THR A 194 -22.85 15.42 -1.00
N TYR A 195 -24.16 15.24 -1.21
CA TYR A 195 -24.70 14.06 -1.91
C TYR A 195 -24.03 13.84 -3.27
N ALA A 196 -23.91 14.89 -4.09
CA ALA A 196 -23.33 14.79 -5.42
C ALA A 196 -21.84 14.40 -5.38
N GLU A 197 -21.08 14.94 -4.43
CA GLU A 197 -19.68 14.59 -4.27
C GLU A 197 -19.49 13.15 -3.75
N ILE A 198 -20.35 12.66 -2.85
CA ILE A 198 -20.29 11.26 -2.41
C ILE A 198 -20.59 10.32 -3.59
N VAL A 199 -21.61 10.62 -4.39
CA VAL A 199 -21.94 9.82 -5.59
C VAL A 199 -20.77 9.85 -6.59
N GLY A 200 -20.21 11.03 -6.86
CA GLY A 200 -19.04 11.20 -7.72
C GLY A 200 -17.86 10.36 -7.23
N MET A 201 -17.46 10.53 -5.97
CA MET A 201 -16.37 9.76 -5.34
C MET A 201 -16.60 8.25 -5.46
N LEU A 202 -17.78 7.73 -5.12
CA LEU A 202 -18.07 6.29 -5.17
C LEU A 202 -18.01 5.74 -6.61
N THR A 203 -18.48 6.54 -7.57
CA THR A 203 -18.50 6.16 -8.99
C THR A 203 -17.10 6.23 -9.60
N GLU A 204 -16.43 7.37 -9.49
CA GLU A 204 -15.15 7.65 -10.14
C GLU A 204 -14.00 6.87 -9.52
N ASN A 205 -14.00 6.67 -8.19
CA ASN A 205 -12.89 6.01 -7.51
C ASN A 205 -13.02 4.49 -7.45
N SER A 206 -14.22 3.92 -7.62
CA SER A 206 -14.43 2.48 -7.40
C SER A 206 -15.46 1.78 -8.28
N ASP A 207 -16.08 2.49 -9.24
CA ASP A 207 -17.15 1.97 -10.10
C ASP A 207 -18.30 1.33 -9.27
N GLU A 208 -18.70 1.94 -8.13
CA GLU A 208 -19.72 1.38 -7.23
C GLU A 208 -21.13 1.47 -7.84
N PRO A 209 -21.79 0.34 -8.18
CA PRO A 209 -23.08 0.34 -8.86
C PRO A 209 -24.23 0.94 -8.05
N TYR A 210 -24.11 0.94 -6.71
CA TYR A 210 -25.13 1.45 -5.80
C TYR A 210 -24.73 2.78 -5.16
N ALA A 211 -23.90 3.58 -5.84
CA ALA A 211 -23.37 4.85 -5.35
C ALA A 211 -24.48 5.78 -4.84
N GLU A 212 -25.56 5.95 -5.60
CA GLU A 212 -26.70 6.79 -5.22
C GLU A 212 -27.42 6.30 -3.96
N GLN A 213 -27.65 4.99 -3.84
CA GLN A 213 -28.34 4.38 -2.70
C GLN A 213 -27.51 4.52 -1.42
N ILE A 214 -26.20 4.29 -1.53
CA ILE A 214 -25.24 4.43 -0.43
C ILE A 214 -25.15 5.90 -0.02
N ALA A 215 -24.94 6.83 -0.97
CA ALA A 215 -24.87 8.26 -0.70
C ALA A 215 -26.16 8.78 -0.04
N ARG A 216 -27.34 8.35 -0.52
CA ARG A 216 -28.63 8.71 0.07
C ARG A 216 -28.74 8.25 1.52
N THR A 217 -28.24 7.05 1.82
CA THR A 217 -28.27 6.51 3.19
C THR A 217 -27.30 7.22 4.11
N ILE A 218 -26.10 7.55 3.64
CA ILE A 218 -25.13 8.39 4.37
C ILE A 218 -25.75 9.75 4.70
N MET A 219 -26.34 10.43 3.71
CA MET A 219 -26.99 11.73 3.93
C MET A 219 -28.16 11.64 4.91
N ARG A 220 -28.96 10.57 4.83
CA ARG A 220 -30.06 10.31 5.77
C ARG A 220 -29.56 10.10 7.20
N TRP A 221 -28.48 9.35 7.40
CA TRP A 221 -27.85 9.17 8.72
C TRP A 221 -27.34 10.50 9.26
N ARG A 222 -26.65 11.29 8.41
CA ARG A 222 -26.16 12.64 8.75
C ARG A 222 -27.30 13.58 9.16
N ASN A 223 -28.40 13.60 8.42
CA ASN A 223 -29.58 14.44 8.73
C ASN A 223 -30.28 14.04 10.04
N LYS A 224 -30.10 12.79 10.50
CA LYS A 224 -30.57 12.31 11.81
C LYS A 224 -29.55 12.58 12.94
N GLY A 225 -28.46 13.29 12.66
CA GLY A 225 -27.40 13.57 13.64
C GLY A 225 -26.45 12.39 13.89
N THR A 226 -26.46 11.36 13.04
CA THR A 226 -25.53 10.23 13.18
C THR A 226 -24.22 10.53 12.45
N PHE A 227 -23.12 10.52 13.20
CA PHE A 227 -21.76 10.61 12.66
C PHE A 227 -21.19 9.19 12.46
N ILE A 228 -20.78 8.87 11.23
CA ILE A 228 -20.18 7.57 10.89
C ILE A 228 -18.70 7.60 11.30
N ALA A 229 -18.43 7.29 12.56
CA ALA A 229 -17.09 7.38 13.16
C ALA A 229 -16.25 6.11 12.96
N THR A 230 -16.89 4.98 12.71
CA THR A 230 -16.22 3.65 12.71
C THR A 230 -16.43 2.88 11.41
N THR A 231 -15.53 1.95 11.15
CA THR A 231 -15.62 1.05 9.99
C THR A 231 -16.87 0.17 10.05
N THR A 232 -17.32 -0.24 11.25
CA THR A 232 -18.56 -1.00 11.40
C THR A 232 -19.79 -0.16 11.09
N GLN A 233 -19.85 1.09 11.56
CA GLN A 233 -20.96 1.99 11.24
C GLN A 233 -21.08 2.25 9.72
N LEU A 234 -19.96 2.40 9.01
CA LEU A 234 -19.99 2.53 7.56
C LEU A 234 -20.51 1.23 6.90
N ARG A 235 -20.08 0.06 7.38
CA ARG A 235 -20.59 -1.23 6.89
C ARG A 235 -22.09 -1.39 7.13
N GLU A 236 -22.59 -0.95 8.28
CA GLU A 236 -24.02 -0.96 8.61
C GLU A 236 -24.81 -0.01 7.70
N CYS A 237 -24.28 1.19 7.45
CA CYS A 237 -24.85 2.16 6.52
C CYS A 237 -24.98 1.56 5.10
N ILE A 238 -23.94 0.89 4.61
CA ILE A 238 -23.96 0.19 3.31
C ILE A 238 -24.96 -0.97 3.33
N THR A 239 -25.01 -1.73 4.42
CA THR A 239 -25.96 -2.85 4.56
C THR A 239 -27.41 -2.38 4.50
N GLU A 240 -27.72 -1.26 5.17
CA GLU A 240 -29.04 -0.63 5.12
C GLU A 240 -29.35 -0.07 3.73
N ALA A 241 -28.38 0.58 3.07
CA ALA A 241 -28.55 1.12 1.72
C ALA A 241 -28.92 0.03 0.71
N LEU A 242 -28.44 -1.20 0.94
CA LEU A 242 -28.64 -2.36 0.08
C LEU A 242 -29.71 -3.33 0.60
N ASP A 243 -30.53 -2.90 1.56
CA ASP A 243 -31.51 -3.77 2.21
C ASP A 243 -32.58 -4.30 1.23
N PHE A 244 -32.86 -3.52 0.18
CA PHE A 244 -33.82 -3.81 -0.89
C PHE A 244 -33.44 -5.00 -1.79
N LEU A 245 -32.19 -5.49 -1.73
CA LEU A 245 -31.73 -6.57 -2.59
C LEU A 245 -32.28 -7.95 -2.17
N PRO A 246 -32.48 -8.89 -3.11
CA PRO A 246 -32.94 -10.25 -2.81
C PRO A 246 -31.98 -11.02 -1.89
N LYS A 247 -32.52 -11.79 -0.94
CA LYS A 247 -31.74 -12.50 0.10
C LYS A 247 -30.63 -13.41 -0.45
N GLY A 248 -30.82 -14.02 -1.61
CA GLY A 248 -29.89 -15.02 -2.19
C GLY A 248 -28.51 -14.46 -2.53
N GLU A 249 -28.43 -13.22 -3.02
CA GLU A 249 -27.16 -12.61 -3.49
C GLU A 249 -26.67 -11.47 -2.59
N LYS A 250 -27.55 -10.95 -1.73
CA LYS A 250 -27.32 -9.77 -0.89
C LYS A 250 -26.02 -9.80 -0.12
N LYS A 251 -25.63 -10.94 0.45
CA LYS A 251 -24.39 -11.05 1.25
C LYS A 251 -23.13 -10.77 0.43
N GLU A 252 -23.04 -11.33 -0.78
CA GLU A 252 -21.87 -11.14 -1.63
C GLU A 252 -21.87 -9.73 -2.25
N ILE A 253 -23.05 -9.19 -2.58
CA ILE A 253 -23.17 -7.81 -3.07
C ILE A 253 -22.73 -6.81 -1.99
N ILE A 254 -23.25 -6.92 -0.75
CA ILE A 254 -22.83 -6.05 0.37
C ILE A 254 -21.32 -6.12 0.57
N LYS A 255 -20.72 -7.32 0.56
CA LYS A 255 -19.28 -7.49 0.70
C LYS A 255 -18.50 -6.75 -0.39
N LYS A 256 -18.93 -6.84 -1.65
CA LYS A 256 -18.30 -6.13 -2.78
C LYS A 256 -18.50 -4.61 -2.66
N SER A 257 -19.68 -4.15 -2.27
CA SER A 257 -19.93 -2.72 -2.06
C SER A 257 -19.12 -2.18 -0.87
N CYS A 258 -18.94 -2.94 0.21
CA CYS A 258 -18.00 -2.55 1.27
C CYS A 258 -16.57 -2.41 0.75
N GLN A 259 -16.09 -3.33 -0.10
CA GLN A 259 -14.76 -3.20 -0.70
C GLN A 259 -14.62 -1.93 -1.54
N ARG A 260 -15.59 -1.67 -2.42
CA ARG A 260 -15.58 -0.51 -3.31
C ARG A 260 -15.75 0.81 -2.57
N THR A 261 -16.71 0.90 -1.64
CA THR A 261 -16.91 2.10 -0.82
C THR A 261 -15.69 2.44 0.03
N PHE A 262 -15.07 1.47 0.71
CA PHE A 262 -13.84 1.72 1.47
C PHE A 262 -12.69 2.13 0.54
N GLN A 263 -12.55 1.49 -0.62
CA GLN A 263 -11.59 1.89 -1.64
C GLN A 263 -11.81 3.33 -2.12
N ALA A 264 -13.06 3.72 -2.43
CA ALA A 264 -13.39 5.03 -2.93
C ALA A 264 -13.05 6.15 -1.93
N ILE A 265 -13.41 5.94 -0.65
CA ILE A 265 -13.09 6.89 0.42
C ILE A 265 -11.58 6.94 0.64
N ARG A 266 -10.88 5.80 0.61
CA ARG A 266 -9.42 5.75 0.75
C ARG A 266 -8.72 6.54 -0.35
N ILE A 267 -9.14 6.35 -1.60
CA ILE A 267 -8.61 7.07 -2.77
C ILE A 267 -8.81 8.58 -2.62
N ASP A 268 -10.01 9.03 -2.20
CA ASP A 268 -10.30 10.45 -2.00
C ASP A 268 -9.50 11.04 -0.81
N VAL A 269 -9.47 10.36 0.33
CA VAL A 269 -8.73 10.78 1.54
C VAL A 269 -7.23 10.96 1.28
N ASN A 270 -6.64 10.08 0.46
CA ASN A 270 -5.20 10.10 0.18
C ASN A 270 -4.85 10.74 -1.17
N SER A 271 -5.84 11.24 -1.92
CA SER A 271 -5.68 11.77 -3.28
C SER A 271 -4.86 10.85 -4.18
N GLU A 272 -5.14 9.54 -4.13
CA GLU A 272 -4.25 8.51 -4.71
C GLU A 272 -4.08 8.68 -6.23
N PHE A 273 -5.13 9.11 -6.93
CA PHE A 273 -5.03 9.35 -8.37
C PHE A 273 -4.23 10.60 -8.69
N GLU A 274 -4.48 11.73 -8.02
CA GLU A 274 -3.74 12.98 -8.22
C GLU A 274 -2.24 12.80 -7.94
N VAL A 275 -1.93 12.06 -6.87
CA VAL A 275 -0.57 11.68 -6.50
C VAL A 275 0.06 10.80 -7.59
N LEU A 276 -0.65 9.80 -8.10
CA LEU A 276 -0.17 8.96 -9.21
C LEU A 276 0.01 9.74 -10.50
N TYR A 277 -0.88 10.69 -10.81
CA TYR A 277 -0.75 11.57 -11.97
C TYR A 277 0.53 12.40 -11.89
N SER A 278 0.76 13.07 -10.76
CA SER A 278 1.96 13.89 -10.55
C SER A 278 3.24 13.05 -10.61
N PHE A 279 3.21 11.83 -10.04
CA PHE A 279 4.31 10.88 -10.15
C PHE A 279 4.63 10.50 -11.60
N LEU A 280 3.62 10.10 -12.38
CA LEU A 280 3.79 9.68 -13.76
C LEU A 280 4.28 10.81 -14.67
N GLU A 281 3.85 12.05 -14.41
CA GLU A 281 4.32 13.25 -15.11
C GLU A 281 5.83 13.50 -14.86
N LYS A 282 6.28 13.32 -13.62
CA LYS A 282 7.66 13.62 -13.20
C LYS A 282 8.64 12.48 -13.43
N LEU A 283 8.15 11.24 -13.48
CA LEU A 283 8.96 10.02 -13.60
C LEU A 283 9.99 10.07 -14.75
N PRO A 284 9.64 10.52 -15.98
CA PRO A 284 10.63 10.60 -17.06
C PRO A 284 11.79 11.55 -16.79
N GLY A 285 11.55 12.63 -16.05
CA GLY A 285 12.54 13.66 -15.76
C GLY A 285 13.63 13.18 -14.80
N ILE A 286 13.27 12.28 -13.88
CA ILE A 286 14.16 11.75 -12.85
C ILE A 286 14.96 10.52 -13.29
N LEU A 287 14.54 9.84 -14.36
CA LEU A 287 15.21 8.65 -14.88
C LEU A 287 16.48 9.03 -15.66
N ALA A 288 17.57 8.32 -15.39
CA ALA A 288 18.77 8.37 -16.21
C ALA A 288 18.49 7.80 -17.61
N PRO A 289 19.26 8.18 -18.65
CA PRO A 289 19.29 7.44 -19.91
C PRO A 289 19.40 5.93 -19.69
N GLY A 290 18.58 5.14 -20.37
CA GLY A 290 18.47 3.68 -20.18
C GLY A 290 17.88 3.23 -18.84
N GLY A 291 17.49 4.17 -17.96
CA GLY A 291 16.93 3.90 -16.64
C GLY A 291 15.58 3.18 -16.71
N ARG A 292 15.30 2.34 -15.71
CA ARG A 292 14.16 1.41 -15.72
C ARG A 292 13.16 1.72 -14.63
N ALA A 293 11.87 1.78 -14.96
CA ALA A 293 10.80 1.96 -13.97
C ALA A 293 9.87 0.76 -13.95
N ALA A 294 9.58 0.24 -12.76
CA ALA A 294 8.57 -0.79 -12.51
C ALA A 294 7.47 -0.23 -11.59
N ILE A 295 6.21 -0.43 -11.96
CA ILE A 295 5.05 0.00 -11.17
C ILE A 295 4.11 -1.18 -10.97
N LEU A 296 3.84 -1.52 -9.70
CA LEU A 296 2.78 -2.44 -9.32
C LEU A 296 1.48 -1.66 -9.05
N THR A 297 0.39 -2.14 -9.61
CA THR A 297 -0.96 -1.57 -9.46
C THR A 297 -1.91 -2.65 -8.96
N PHE A 298 -2.91 -2.27 -8.17
CA PHE A 298 -3.82 -3.22 -7.50
C PHE A 298 -5.28 -3.07 -7.94
N HIS A 299 -5.62 -1.97 -8.63
CA HIS A 299 -6.93 -1.81 -9.23
C HIS A 299 -6.89 -1.28 -10.67
N SER A 300 -8.04 -1.35 -11.33
CA SER A 300 -8.23 -0.97 -12.73
C SER A 300 -7.94 0.51 -13.00
N GLY A 301 -8.26 1.39 -12.06
CA GLY A 301 -8.00 2.83 -12.14
C GLY A 301 -6.51 3.13 -12.30
N GLU A 302 -5.68 2.71 -11.33
CA GLU A 302 -4.21 2.85 -11.38
C GLU A 302 -3.62 2.25 -12.66
N ASP A 303 -3.95 1.00 -12.97
CA ASP A 303 -3.42 0.29 -14.14
C ASP A 303 -3.72 1.02 -15.44
N ARG A 304 -4.91 1.63 -15.55
CA ARG A 304 -5.31 2.44 -16.72
C ARG A 304 -4.46 3.70 -16.84
N LEU A 305 -4.19 4.38 -15.73
CA LEU A 305 -3.36 5.60 -15.71
C LEU A 305 -1.92 5.29 -16.13
N VAL A 306 -1.30 4.28 -15.52
CA VAL A 306 0.06 3.85 -15.85
C VAL A 306 0.15 3.42 -17.30
N LYS A 307 -0.78 2.58 -17.78
CA LYS A 307 -0.84 2.13 -19.18
C LYS A 307 -0.91 3.29 -20.16
N ARG A 308 -1.78 4.27 -19.90
CA ARG A 308 -1.98 5.43 -20.78
C ARG A 308 -0.71 6.27 -20.85
N SER A 309 -0.16 6.65 -19.69
CA SER A 309 1.05 7.45 -19.59
C SER A 309 2.23 6.78 -20.32
N PHE A 310 2.50 5.51 -20.05
CA PHE A 310 3.62 4.79 -20.67
C PHE A 310 3.45 4.68 -22.19
N LYS A 311 2.25 4.40 -22.67
CA LYS A 311 1.97 4.30 -24.12
C LYS A 311 2.13 5.64 -24.84
N GLU A 312 1.71 6.73 -24.21
CA GLU A 312 1.83 8.08 -24.74
C GLU A 312 3.31 8.51 -24.83
N LEU A 313 4.02 8.42 -23.71
CA LEU A 313 5.44 8.78 -23.62
C LEU A 313 6.34 7.88 -24.48
N HIS A 314 5.95 6.64 -24.75
CA HIS A 314 6.64 5.79 -25.71
C HIS A 314 6.45 6.28 -27.16
N ARG A 315 5.24 6.72 -27.53
CA ARG A 315 4.98 7.29 -28.88
C ARG A 315 5.73 8.60 -29.11
N GLU A 316 5.95 9.36 -28.04
CA GLU A 316 6.73 10.60 -28.06
C GLU A 316 8.25 10.37 -28.04
N GLY A 317 8.70 9.11 -27.91
CA GLY A 317 10.12 8.77 -27.85
C GLY A 317 10.79 9.08 -26.50
N VAL A 318 10.03 9.45 -25.48
CA VAL A 318 10.55 9.67 -24.11
C VAL A 318 11.00 8.33 -23.50
N TYR A 319 10.21 7.28 -23.72
CA TYR A 319 10.55 5.89 -23.39
C TYR A 319 10.95 5.10 -24.64
N SER A 320 12.06 4.37 -24.57
CA SER A 320 12.52 3.49 -25.64
C SER A 320 11.68 2.20 -25.74
N ASP A 321 11.19 1.70 -24.61
CA ASP A 321 10.28 0.55 -24.56
C ASP A 321 9.38 0.60 -23.33
N VAL A 322 8.21 -0.04 -23.44
CA VAL A 322 7.20 -0.13 -22.37
C VAL A 322 6.47 -1.46 -22.41
N ALA A 323 5.96 -1.90 -21.26
CA ALA A 323 5.19 -3.12 -21.15
C ALA A 323 3.94 -3.11 -22.06
N ARG A 324 3.98 -3.93 -23.14
CA ARG A 324 2.85 -4.12 -24.07
C ARG A 324 1.68 -4.80 -23.37
N ASP A 325 2.01 -5.87 -22.66
CA ASP A 325 1.09 -6.66 -21.86
C ASP A 325 1.37 -6.47 -20.37
N VAL A 326 0.36 -6.73 -19.56
CA VAL A 326 0.48 -6.66 -18.10
C VAL A 326 1.13 -7.94 -17.59
N ILE A 327 2.15 -7.81 -16.74
CA ILE A 327 2.72 -8.95 -16.03
C ILE A 327 1.90 -9.16 -14.75
N ARG A 328 1.58 -10.42 -14.45
CA ARG A 328 0.78 -10.81 -13.29
C ARG A 328 1.55 -11.78 -12.41
N PRO A 329 1.24 -11.86 -11.11
CA PRO A 329 1.83 -12.86 -10.24
C PRO A 329 1.53 -14.26 -10.74
N THR A 330 2.44 -15.17 -10.45
CA THR A 330 2.27 -16.60 -10.75
C THR A 330 1.11 -17.21 -9.94
N PRO A 331 0.48 -18.30 -10.42
CA PRO A 331 -0.51 -19.04 -9.63
C PRO A 331 0.04 -19.48 -8.27
N GLU A 332 1.31 -19.90 -8.22
CA GLU A 332 2.00 -20.31 -7.00
C GLU A 332 2.11 -19.16 -6.00
N GLU A 333 2.45 -17.96 -6.48
CA GLU A 333 2.49 -16.76 -5.64
C GLU A 333 1.09 -16.38 -5.15
N CYS A 334 0.06 -16.46 -6.01
CA CYS A 334 -1.32 -16.17 -5.62
C CYS A 334 -1.85 -17.12 -4.52
N VAL A 335 -1.36 -18.37 -4.48
CA VAL A 335 -1.70 -19.34 -3.42
C VAL A 335 -0.97 -18.98 -2.11
N LYS A 336 0.31 -18.62 -2.19
CA LYS A 336 1.13 -18.28 -1.01
C LYS A 336 0.78 -16.91 -0.42
N ASN A 337 0.42 -15.96 -1.27
CA ASN A 337 0.06 -14.60 -0.92
C ASN A 337 -1.21 -14.19 -1.65
N PRO A 338 -2.41 -14.45 -1.10
CA PRO A 338 -3.67 -14.07 -1.74
C PRO A 338 -3.82 -12.57 -2.03
N ARG A 339 -3.01 -11.70 -1.39
CA ARG A 339 -3.00 -10.25 -1.65
C ARG A 339 -2.41 -9.91 -3.02
N SER A 340 -1.65 -10.81 -3.65
CA SER A 340 -1.07 -10.61 -4.98
C SER A 340 -2.10 -10.77 -6.11
N LYS A 341 -3.24 -11.42 -5.87
CA LYS A 341 -4.17 -11.84 -6.93
C LYS A 341 -4.63 -10.71 -7.88
N SER A 342 -4.77 -9.48 -7.38
CA SER A 342 -5.17 -8.33 -8.19
C SER A 342 -4.00 -7.51 -8.75
N THR A 343 -2.77 -7.85 -8.35
CA THR A 343 -1.56 -7.11 -8.73
C THR A 343 -1.29 -7.23 -10.22
N LYS A 344 -0.80 -6.12 -10.76
CA LYS A 344 -0.43 -5.93 -12.16
C LYS A 344 0.85 -5.11 -12.20
N MET A 345 1.89 -5.65 -12.80
CA MET A 345 3.13 -4.94 -13.04
C MET A 345 3.15 -4.34 -14.44
N ARG A 346 3.53 -3.07 -14.53
CA ARG A 346 3.92 -2.39 -15.76
C ARG A 346 5.31 -1.82 -15.63
N TRP A 347 5.97 -1.65 -16.75
CA TRP A 347 7.32 -1.15 -16.78
C TRP A 347 7.60 -0.25 -17.98
N ALA A 348 8.63 0.59 -17.85
CA ALA A 348 9.13 1.47 -18.91
C ALA A 348 10.66 1.58 -18.84
N ILE A 349 11.30 1.81 -19.99
CA ILE A 349 12.73 2.08 -20.12
C ILE A 349 12.89 3.49 -20.70
N LYS A 350 13.66 4.35 -20.03
CA LYS A 350 13.98 5.69 -20.50
C LYS A 350 14.83 5.60 -21.77
N ALA A 351 14.48 6.37 -22.80
CA ALA A 351 15.31 6.50 -24.00
C ALA A 351 16.70 7.05 -23.65
N GLU A 352 17.70 6.64 -24.43
CA GLU A 352 19.11 7.07 -24.35
C GLU A 352 19.28 8.59 -24.50
#